data_AF-A0A3P8UYW3-F1
#
_entry.id   AF-A0A3P8UYW3-F1
#
_cell.length_a   1.000
_cell.length_b   1.000
_cell.length_c   1.000
_cell.angle_alpha   90.00
_cell.angle_beta   90.00
_cell.angle_gamma   90.00
#
_symmetry.space_group_name_H-M   'P 1'
#
loop_
_entity.id
_entity.type
_entity.pdbx_description
1 polymer ?
#
loop_
_entity_poly.entity_id
_entity_poly.type
_entity_poly.pdbx_seq_one_letter_code
_entity_poly.pdbx_strand_id
1 'polypeptide(L)'
;LAIQLRPTGLIYVLTELIETEQLYVEDLGLIVQGYMATMTNQGVPEDMKGKDRIVFGNIHQIYDWHKDYFLGELEKCVCDPESLAQLFIKHERRLHMYVVYCQNKPKSEHVVSEYIDTYFEDLRQQLGHRLQLNDLLIKPVQRIMKYQLLLKDFLKYYSRAGRDVEELQRAVEVMCFVPKRCNDMMNVGRLQGFELVASVSKDISVNQHSDTVRLLTLRQ
;
A
#
# COMPACT_ATOMS: atom_id res chain seq x y z
N LEU A 1 -19.14 -2.77 44.27
CA LEU A 1 -19.09 -1.65 43.31
C LEU A 1 -18.66 -2.19 41.96
N ALA A 2 -19.62 -2.57 41.11
CA ALA A 2 -19.37 -2.85 39.72
C ALA A 2 -19.12 -1.50 39.03
N ILE A 3 -17.85 -1.14 38.85
CA ILE A 3 -17.48 -0.02 38.00
C ILE A 3 -17.90 -0.42 36.59
N GLN A 4 -18.87 0.31 36.06
CA GLN A 4 -19.33 0.21 34.68
C GLN A 4 -18.13 0.19 33.73
N LEU A 5 -17.78 -1.01 33.25
CA LEU A 5 -17.03 -1.21 32.03
C LEU A 5 -17.88 -0.59 30.92
N ARG A 6 -17.61 0.68 30.60
CA ARG A 6 -18.23 1.35 29.46
C ARG A 6 -17.81 0.57 28.20
N PRO A 7 -18.73 -0.08 27.47
CA PRO A 7 -18.41 -0.82 26.23
C PRO A 7 -17.93 0.08 25.08
N THR A 8 -17.77 1.38 25.31
CA THR A 8 -17.75 2.41 24.28
C THR A 8 -16.42 2.61 23.58
N GLY A 9 -15.27 2.35 24.21
CA GLY A 9 -13.96 2.70 23.63
C GLY A 9 -13.54 1.81 22.45
N LEU A 10 -13.64 0.49 22.61
CA LEU A 10 -13.30 -0.49 21.56
C LEU A 10 -14.26 -0.40 20.37
N ILE A 11 -15.56 -0.32 20.67
CA ILE A 11 -16.60 -0.19 19.65
C ILE A 11 -16.39 1.12 18.88
N TYR A 12 -16.11 2.23 19.56
CA TYR A 12 -15.86 3.52 18.90
C TYR A 12 -14.68 3.45 17.92
N VAL A 13 -13.53 2.89 18.33
CA VAL A 13 -12.35 2.80 17.44
C VAL A 13 -12.63 1.88 16.25
N LEU A 14 -13.35 0.77 16.47
CA LEU A 14 -13.69 -0.16 15.40
C LEU A 14 -14.73 0.43 14.44
N THR A 15 -15.73 1.13 14.96
CA THR A 15 -16.69 1.88 14.14
C THR A 15 -15.99 2.97 13.33
N GLU A 16 -15.10 3.77 13.95
CA GLU A 16 -14.28 4.76 13.21
C GLU A 16 -13.46 4.08 12.11
N LEU A 17 -12.84 2.93 12.39
CA LEU A 17 -12.06 2.19 11.40
C LEU A 17 -12.91 1.81 10.19
N ILE A 18 -14.12 1.28 10.40
CA ILE A 18 -15.03 0.83 9.33
C ILE A 18 -15.62 2.02 8.57
N GLU A 19 -16.15 3.03 9.26
CA GLU A 19 -16.73 4.21 8.62
C GLU A 19 -15.69 4.92 7.74
N THR A 20 -14.47 5.09 8.27
CA THR A 20 -13.38 5.69 7.48
C THR A 20 -12.84 4.77 6.40
N GLU A 21 -13.08 3.45 6.48
CA GLU A 21 -12.76 2.50 5.41
C GLU A 21 -13.75 2.61 4.26
N GLN A 22 -15.05 2.72 4.57
CA GLN A 22 -16.10 2.93 3.57
C GLN A 22 -15.84 4.21 2.77
N LEU A 23 -15.58 5.32 3.47
CA LEU A 23 -15.20 6.58 2.83
C LEU A 23 -13.93 6.45 1.97
N TYR A 24 -12.92 5.71 2.46
CA TYR A 24 -11.70 5.48 1.70
C TYR A 24 -11.97 4.67 0.41
N VAL A 25 -12.79 3.63 0.47
CA VAL A 25 -13.19 2.84 -0.71
C VAL A 25 -13.96 3.70 -1.70
N GLU A 26 -14.89 4.54 -1.22
CA GLU A 26 -15.63 5.49 -2.06
C GLU A 26 -14.68 6.47 -2.76
N ASP A 27 -13.76 7.07 -2.02
CA ASP A 27 -12.76 7.99 -2.56
C ASP A 27 -11.85 7.34 -3.62
N LEU A 28 -11.40 6.10 -3.40
CA LEU A 28 -10.67 5.34 -4.40
C LEU A 28 -11.53 5.04 -5.63
N GLY A 29 -12.82 4.81 -5.44
CA GLY A 29 -13.81 4.65 -6.50
C GLY A 29 -13.89 5.88 -7.40
N LEU A 30 -13.80 7.10 -6.85
CA LEU A 30 -13.77 8.33 -7.65
C LEU A 30 -12.57 8.36 -8.63
N ILE A 31 -11.44 7.76 -8.23
CA ILE A 31 -10.24 7.67 -9.08
C ILE A 31 -10.44 6.59 -10.15
N VAL A 32 -10.79 5.37 -9.75
CA VAL A 32 -10.84 4.21 -10.65
C VAL A 32 -12.05 4.29 -11.59
N GLN A 33 -13.23 4.57 -11.06
CA GLN A 33 -14.47 4.60 -11.83
C GLN A 33 -14.75 5.98 -12.44
N GLY A 34 -14.17 7.04 -11.90
CA GLY A 34 -14.28 8.40 -12.43
C GLY A 34 -13.14 8.73 -13.39
N TYR A 35 -11.97 9.09 -12.84
CA TYR A 35 -10.83 9.57 -13.64
C TYR A 35 -10.31 8.53 -14.63
N MET A 36 -9.95 7.32 -14.18
CA MET A 36 -9.36 6.30 -15.06
C MET A 36 -10.33 5.85 -16.16
N ALA A 37 -11.61 5.64 -15.82
CA ALA A 37 -12.64 5.28 -16.79
C ALA A 37 -12.87 6.39 -17.84
N THR A 38 -12.93 7.65 -17.40
CA THR A 38 -13.12 8.79 -18.30
C THR A 38 -11.94 8.99 -19.23
N MET A 39 -10.71 8.90 -18.71
CA MET A 39 -9.48 8.96 -19.51
C MET A 39 -9.40 7.83 -20.53
N THR A 40 -9.88 6.64 -20.18
CA THR A 40 -9.92 5.49 -21.11
C THR A 40 -10.94 5.72 -22.23
N ASN A 41 -12.09 6.33 -21.92
CA ASN A 41 -13.17 6.55 -22.87
C ASN A 41 -12.95 7.76 -23.79
N GLN A 42 -12.44 8.86 -23.24
CA GLN A 42 -12.26 10.14 -23.95
C GLN A 42 -10.85 10.31 -24.52
N GLY A 43 -9.90 9.48 -24.11
CA GLY A 43 -8.49 9.64 -24.42
C GLY A 43 -7.79 10.60 -23.46
N VAL A 44 -6.49 10.80 -23.66
CA VAL A 44 -5.64 11.71 -22.88
C VAL A 44 -4.93 12.69 -23.82
N PRO A 45 -4.48 13.86 -23.33
CA PRO A 45 -3.66 14.79 -24.10
C PRO A 45 -2.46 14.08 -24.74
N GLU A 46 -2.04 14.52 -25.94
CA GLU A 46 -0.96 13.86 -26.71
C GLU A 46 0.36 13.78 -25.92
N ASP A 47 0.69 14.84 -25.19
CA ASP A 47 1.87 14.97 -24.33
C ASP A 47 1.78 14.16 -23.03
N MET A 48 0.59 13.65 -22.70
CA MET A 48 0.32 12.77 -21.56
C MET A 48 0.25 11.28 -21.95
N LYS A 49 0.23 10.95 -23.25
CA LYS A 49 0.11 9.56 -23.70
C LYS A 49 1.20 8.67 -23.11
N GLY A 50 0.78 7.54 -22.53
CA GLY A 50 1.67 6.57 -21.86
C GLY A 50 2.12 6.95 -20.45
N LYS A 51 1.78 8.15 -19.95
CA LYS A 51 2.04 8.59 -18.57
C LYS A 51 0.91 8.24 -17.59
N ASP A 52 -0.24 7.79 -18.09
CA ASP A 52 -1.41 7.38 -17.30
C ASP A 52 -1.07 6.33 -16.23
N ARG A 53 -0.24 5.33 -16.59
CA ARG A 53 0.25 4.32 -15.65
C ARG A 53 1.10 4.91 -14.53
N ILE A 54 1.84 5.98 -14.81
CA ILE A 54 2.65 6.69 -13.80
C ILE A 54 1.75 7.50 -12.88
N VAL A 55 0.71 8.15 -13.41
CA VAL A 55 -0.25 8.93 -12.61
C VAL A 55 -0.92 8.06 -11.56
N PHE A 56 -1.47 6.91 -11.97
CA PHE A 56 -2.29 6.07 -11.08
C PHE A 56 -1.51 4.96 -10.36
N GLY A 57 -0.33 4.57 -10.86
CA GLY A 57 0.44 3.46 -10.32
C GLY A 57 -0.41 2.18 -10.24
N ASN A 58 -0.40 1.53 -9.08
CA ASN A 58 -1.21 0.34 -8.80
C ASN A 58 -2.49 0.65 -8.00
N ILE A 59 -3.04 1.87 -8.07
CA ILE A 59 -4.21 2.23 -7.24
C ILE A 59 -5.45 1.39 -7.52
N HIS A 60 -5.63 0.90 -8.76
CA HIS A 60 -6.72 -0.01 -9.10
C HIS A 60 -6.63 -1.32 -8.31
N GLN A 61 -5.42 -1.86 -8.15
CA GLN A 61 -5.19 -3.06 -7.34
C GLN A 61 -5.53 -2.82 -5.86
N ILE A 62 -5.21 -1.63 -5.35
CA ILE A 62 -5.56 -1.23 -3.99
C ILE A 62 -7.08 -1.17 -3.86
N TYR A 63 -7.76 -0.46 -4.77
CA TYR A 63 -9.21 -0.31 -4.76
C TYR A 63 -9.93 -1.65 -4.76
N ASP A 64 -9.61 -2.55 -5.70
CA ASP A 64 -10.27 -3.86 -5.82
C ASP A 64 -10.13 -4.67 -4.52
N TRP A 65 -8.91 -4.71 -3.95
CA TRP A 65 -8.70 -5.47 -2.71
C TRP A 65 -9.46 -4.88 -1.52
N HIS A 66 -9.49 -3.55 -1.40
CA HIS A 66 -10.20 -2.89 -0.32
C HIS A 66 -11.72 -3.06 -0.44
N LYS A 67 -12.26 -2.84 -1.63
CA LYS A 67 -13.70 -2.93 -1.93
C LYS A 67 -14.23 -4.36 -1.84
N ASP A 68 -13.58 -5.30 -2.51
CA ASP A 68 -14.14 -6.63 -2.74
C ASP A 68 -13.85 -7.59 -1.58
N TYR A 69 -12.88 -7.27 -0.72
CA TYR A 69 -12.46 -8.14 0.37
C TYR A 69 -12.27 -7.41 1.70
N PHE A 70 -11.35 -6.45 1.80
CA PHE A 70 -10.89 -5.96 3.11
C PHE A 70 -11.98 -5.24 3.91
N LEU A 71 -12.80 -4.42 3.26
CA LEU A 71 -13.94 -3.74 3.91
C LEU A 71 -14.92 -4.75 4.51
N GLY A 72 -15.32 -5.77 3.75
CA GLY A 72 -16.25 -6.80 4.23
C GLY A 72 -15.69 -7.63 5.39
N GLU A 73 -14.37 -7.85 5.42
CA GLU A 73 -13.72 -8.51 6.56
C GLU A 73 -13.64 -7.60 7.80
N LEU A 74 -13.45 -6.29 7.61
CA LEU A 74 -13.49 -5.31 8.70
C LEU A 74 -14.88 -5.20 9.32
N GLU A 75 -15.95 -5.24 8.51
CA GLU A 75 -17.33 -5.23 8.99
C GLU A 75 -17.65 -6.45 9.87
N LYS A 76 -17.07 -7.62 9.57
CA LYS A 76 -17.22 -8.83 10.40
C LYS A 76 -16.57 -8.70 11.77
N CYS A 77 -15.50 -7.90 11.89
CA CYS A 77 -14.83 -7.68 13.17
C CYS A 77 -15.73 -6.97 14.21
N VAL A 78 -16.85 -6.36 13.82
CA VAL A 78 -17.83 -5.78 14.76
C VAL A 78 -18.42 -6.85 15.68
N CYS A 79 -18.69 -8.03 15.12
CA CYS A 79 -19.21 -9.18 15.87
C CYS A 79 -18.10 -9.95 16.59
N ASP A 80 -16.89 -9.93 16.05
CA ASP A 80 -15.70 -10.57 16.63
C ASP A 80 -14.49 -9.62 16.63
N PRO A 81 -14.33 -8.78 17.67
CA PRO A 81 -13.23 -7.82 17.72
C PRO A 81 -11.84 -8.48 17.83
N GLU A 82 -11.77 -9.76 18.19
CA GLU A 82 -10.50 -10.48 18.35
C GLU A 82 -9.92 -10.86 16.98
N SER A 83 -10.77 -11.07 15.97
CA SER A 83 -10.34 -11.36 14.59
C SER A 83 -9.62 -10.19 13.92
N LEU A 84 -9.75 -8.97 14.44
CA LEU A 84 -9.11 -7.78 13.87
C LEU A 84 -7.58 -7.92 13.79
N ALA A 85 -6.96 -8.45 14.85
CA ALA A 85 -5.51 -8.63 14.89
C ALA A 85 -5.05 -9.63 13.80
N GLN A 86 -5.75 -10.75 13.71
CA GLN A 86 -5.46 -11.80 12.73
C GLN A 86 -5.65 -11.31 11.29
N LEU A 87 -6.64 -10.45 11.05
CA LEU A 87 -6.89 -9.87 9.74
C LEU A 87 -5.66 -9.10 9.22
N PHE A 88 -5.06 -8.24 10.05
CA PHE A 88 -3.87 -7.47 9.65
C PHE A 88 -2.61 -8.34 9.52
N ILE A 89 -2.41 -9.31 10.42
CA ILE A 89 -1.25 -10.22 10.37
C ILE A 89 -1.30 -11.08 9.11
N LYS A 90 -2.44 -11.72 8.84
CA LYS A 90 -2.64 -12.60 7.68
C LYS A 90 -2.37 -11.87 6.35
N HIS A 91 -2.66 -10.57 6.29
CA HIS A 91 -2.58 -9.77 5.07
C HIS A 91 -1.34 -8.87 4.98
N GLU A 92 -0.31 -9.06 5.85
CA GLU A 92 0.95 -8.30 5.76
C GLU A 92 1.50 -8.28 4.31
N ARG A 93 1.55 -9.45 3.67
CA ARG A 93 2.09 -9.57 2.30
C ARG A 93 1.26 -8.80 1.28
N ARG A 94 -0.07 -8.74 1.45
CA ARG A 94 -0.97 -7.98 0.55
C ARG A 94 -0.75 -6.49 0.69
N LEU A 95 -0.53 -6.00 1.92
CA LEU A 95 -0.25 -4.60 2.19
C LEU A 95 1.07 -4.10 1.57
N HIS A 96 1.92 -4.99 1.05
CA HIS A 96 3.08 -4.60 0.25
C HIS A 96 2.72 -3.79 -1.02
N MET A 97 1.47 -3.88 -1.51
CA MET A 97 1.00 -3.03 -2.60
C MET A 97 1.10 -1.53 -2.29
N TYR A 98 1.05 -1.12 -1.02
CA TYR A 98 1.27 0.26 -0.59
C TYR A 98 2.73 0.69 -0.75
N VAL A 99 3.69 -0.23 -0.64
CA VAL A 99 5.10 0.08 -0.87
C VAL A 99 5.32 0.44 -2.34
N VAL A 100 4.74 -0.35 -3.25
CA VAL A 100 4.78 -0.08 -4.69
C VAL A 100 4.12 1.27 -5.02
N TYR A 101 2.95 1.54 -4.43
CA TYR A 101 2.26 2.80 -4.61
C TYR A 101 3.08 4.00 -4.13
N CYS A 102 3.63 3.93 -2.92
CA CYS A 102 4.46 4.99 -2.34
C CYS A 102 5.73 5.24 -3.15
N GLN A 103 6.40 4.20 -3.65
CA GLN A 103 7.56 4.35 -4.54
C GLN A 103 7.22 5.13 -5.83
N ASN A 104 6.02 4.91 -6.38
CA ASN A 104 5.56 5.61 -7.58
C ASN A 104 5.06 7.04 -7.29
N LYS A 105 4.64 7.34 -6.05
CA LYS A 105 3.98 8.61 -5.70
C LYS A 105 4.74 9.87 -6.11
N PRO A 106 6.07 10.00 -5.95
CA PRO A 106 6.80 11.19 -6.41
C PRO A 106 6.75 11.40 -7.93
N LYS A 107 6.76 10.30 -8.71
CA LYS A 107 6.65 10.35 -10.17
C LYS A 107 5.23 10.75 -10.60
N SER A 108 4.23 10.19 -9.94
CA SER A 108 2.83 10.57 -10.10
C SER A 108 2.62 12.06 -9.81
N GLU A 109 3.15 12.57 -8.69
CA GLU A 109 3.04 13.99 -8.32
C GLU A 109 3.64 14.92 -9.37
N HIS A 110 4.82 14.58 -9.88
CA HIS A 110 5.47 15.38 -10.92
C HIS A 110 4.59 15.47 -12.17
N VAL A 111 4.11 14.33 -12.69
CA VAL A 111 3.23 14.31 -13.87
C VAL A 111 1.92 15.05 -13.58
N VAL A 112 1.27 14.78 -12.45
CA VAL A 112 -0.02 15.42 -12.10
C VAL A 112 0.13 16.93 -12.00
N SER A 113 1.24 17.44 -11.47
CA SER A 113 1.47 18.88 -11.33
C SER A 113 1.51 19.64 -12.67
N GLU A 114 1.89 18.97 -13.76
CA GLU A 114 1.90 19.59 -15.11
C GLU A 114 0.48 19.80 -15.65
N TYR A 115 -0.49 19.00 -15.19
CA TYR A 115 -1.85 18.94 -15.74
C TYR A 115 -2.95 19.27 -14.70
N ILE A 116 -2.58 19.62 -13.47
CA ILE A 116 -3.51 19.74 -12.34
C ILE A 116 -4.55 20.86 -12.57
N ASP A 117 -4.11 22.01 -13.09
CA ASP A 117 -4.95 23.19 -13.34
C ASP A 117 -5.52 23.22 -14.78
N THR A 118 -5.25 22.18 -15.57
CA THR A 118 -5.72 22.07 -16.97
C THR A 118 -6.57 20.82 -17.13
N TYR A 119 -6.02 19.75 -17.70
CA TYR A 119 -6.73 18.54 -18.04
C TYR A 119 -7.44 17.89 -16.84
N PHE A 120 -6.79 17.84 -15.68
CA PHE A 120 -7.40 17.22 -14.50
C PHE A 120 -8.44 18.11 -13.82
N GLU A 121 -8.35 19.44 -13.98
CA GLU A 121 -9.38 20.36 -13.52
C GLU A 121 -10.65 20.24 -14.38
N ASP A 122 -10.51 20.14 -15.70
CA ASP A 122 -11.63 19.89 -16.62
C ASP A 122 -12.33 18.55 -16.28
N LEU A 123 -11.54 17.49 -16.06
CA LEU A 123 -12.09 16.20 -15.62
C LEU A 123 -12.78 16.30 -14.25
N ARG A 124 -12.21 17.03 -13.29
CA ARG A 124 -12.80 17.24 -11.96
C ARG A 124 -14.18 17.90 -12.08
N GLN A 125 -14.29 18.93 -12.90
CA GLN A 125 -15.54 19.65 -13.14
C GLN A 125 -16.57 18.76 -13.85
N GLN A 126 -16.16 18.03 -14.88
CA GLN A 126 -17.03 17.09 -15.60
C GLN A 126 -17.59 16.00 -14.66
N LEU A 127 -16.75 15.46 -13.78
CA LEU A 127 -17.13 14.43 -12.81
C LEU A 127 -17.89 15.00 -11.60
N GLY A 128 -17.95 16.34 -11.44
CA GLY A 128 -18.58 16.99 -10.30
C GLY A 128 -17.87 16.73 -8.97
N HIS A 129 -16.58 16.41 -9.00
CA HIS A 129 -15.81 16.06 -7.80
C HIS A 129 -15.40 17.30 -7.02
N ARG A 130 -15.56 17.24 -5.69
CA ARG A 130 -15.16 18.32 -4.79
C ARG A 130 -13.65 18.41 -4.61
N LEU A 131 -13.00 17.26 -4.44
CA LEU A 131 -11.56 17.16 -4.23
C LEU A 131 -10.81 17.17 -5.57
N GLN A 132 -9.60 17.75 -5.59
CA GLN A 132 -8.72 17.66 -6.74
C GLN A 132 -8.08 16.27 -6.83
N LEU A 133 -7.53 15.92 -8.00
CA LEU A 133 -6.94 14.61 -8.22
C LEU A 133 -5.75 14.35 -7.26
N ASN A 134 -4.93 15.36 -6.94
CA ASN A 134 -3.81 15.17 -6.01
C ASN A 134 -4.29 14.82 -4.59
N ASP A 135 -5.40 15.41 -4.14
CA ASP A 135 -6.04 15.16 -2.84
C ASP A 135 -6.62 13.75 -2.75
N LEU A 136 -7.04 13.20 -3.89
CA LEU A 136 -7.47 11.80 -3.98
C LEU A 136 -6.26 10.85 -3.98
N LEU A 137 -5.21 11.16 -4.77
CA LEU A 137 -4.03 10.30 -4.92
C LEU A 137 -3.17 10.20 -3.65
N ILE A 138 -3.30 11.13 -2.68
CA ILE A 138 -2.59 11.03 -1.39
C ILE A 138 -3.29 10.08 -0.41
N LYS A 139 -4.56 9.71 -0.65
CA LYS A 139 -5.36 8.91 0.29
C LYS A 139 -4.74 7.55 0.64
N PRO A 140 -4.16 6.76 -0.29
CA PRO A 140 -3.50 5.51 0.09
C PRO A 140 -2.33 5.70 1.06
N VAL A 141 -1.55 6.77 0.88
CA VAL A 141 -0.42 7.10 1.77
C VAL A 141 -0.95 7.47 3.16
N GLN A 142 -2.03 8.23 3.24
CA GLN A 142 -2.67 8.57 4.50
C GLN A 142 -3.28 7.34 5.18
N ARG A 143 -3.94 6.46 4.42
CA ARG A 143 -4.65 5.30 4.95
C ARG A 143 -3.69 4.31 5.61
N ILE A 144 -2.57 4.00 4.96
CA ILE A 144 -1.60 3.06 5.53
C ILE A 144 -0.96 3.60 6.83
N MET A 145 -0.82 4.92 6.96
CA MET A 145 -0.38 5.56 8.20
C MET A 145 -1.46 5.58 9.29
N LYS A 146 -2.74 5.67 8.91
CA LYS A 146 -3.87 5.71 9.85
C LYS A 146 -4.13 4.35 10.51
N TYR A 147 -3.90 3.22 9.82
CA TYR A 147 -4.11 1.89 10.40
C TYR A 147 -3.30 1.67 11.69
N GLN A 148 -2.01 2.05 11.72
CA GLN A 148 -1.21 1.91 12.95
C GLN A 148 -1.72 2.79 14.10
N LEU A 149 -2.36 3.94 13.82
CA LEU A 149 -2.90 4.80 14.87
C LEU A 149 -4.15 4.17 15.47
N LEU A 150 -5.08 3.72 14.61
CA LEU A 150 -6.31 3.06 15.02
C LEU A 150 -6.03 1.75 15.79
N LEU A 151 -5.08 0.93 15.32
CA LEU A 151 -4.71 -0.30 16.03
C LEU A 151 -4.04 -0.03 17.38
N LYS A 152 -3.24 1.04 17.51
CA LYS A 152 -2.67 1.45 18.81
C LYS A 152 -3.75 1.91 19.78
N ASP A 153 -4.72 2.67 19.30
CA ASP A 153 -5.87 3.08 20.12
C ASP A 153 -6.73 1.89 20.52
N PHE A 154 -6.98 0.96 19.60
CA PHE A 154 -7.69 -0.28 19.87
C PHE A 154 -6.95 -1.10 20.95
N LEU A 155 -5.64 -1.30 20.80
CA LEU A 155 -4.76 -1.98 21.77
C LEU A 155 -4.83 -1.36 23.18
N LYS A 156 -4.81 -0.02 23.26
CA LYS A 156 -4.91 0.69 24.54
C LYS A 156 -6.21 0.37 25.27
N TYR A 157 -7.34 0.34 24.57
CA TYR A 157 -8.62 -0.02 25.19
C TYR A 157 -8.72 -1.52 25.47
N TYR A 158 -8.15 -2.37 24.60
CA TYR A 158 -8.18 -3.82 24.71
C TYR A 158 -7.39 -4.31 25.94
N SER A 159 -6.20 -3.73 26.14
CA SER A 159 -5.36 -3.97 27.33
C SER A 159 -6.04 -3.54 28.63
N ARG A 160 -6.70 -2.38 28.65
CA ARG A 160 -7.46 -1.88 29.81
C ARG A 160 -8.64 -2.76 30.19
N ALA A 161 -9.18 -3.52 29.24
CA ALA A 161 -10.23 -4.50 29.48
C ALA A 161 -9.70 -5.83 30.04
N GLY A 162 -8.38 -5.95 30.26
CA GLY A 162 -7.74 -7.15 30.81
C GLY A 162 -7.69 -8.34 29.85
N ARG A 163 -7.82 -8.08 28.54
CA ARG A 163 -7.75 -9.11 27.50
C ARG A 163 -6.31 -9.38 27.06
N ASP A 164 -6.08 -10.54 26.46
CA ASP A 164 -4.78 -10.91 25.90
C ASP A 164 -4.44 -10.04 24.69
N VAL A 165 -3.28 -9.39 24.73
CA VAL A 165 -2.85 -8.41 23.73
C VAL A 165 -1.77 -8.93 22.79
N GLU A 166 -1.30 -10.17 22.95
CA GLU A 166 -0.15 -10.68 22.18
C GLU A 166 -0.37 -10.55 20.67
N GLU A 167 -1.51 -11.04 20.17
CA GLU A 167 -1.83 -10.98 18.74
C GLU A 167 -1.99 -9.54 18.26
N LEU A 168 -2.63 -8.70 19.07
CA LEU A 168 -2.89 -7.31 18.70
C LEU A 168 -1.60 -6.48 18.68
N GLN A 169 -0.66 -6.77 19.57
CA GLN A 169 0.68 -6.19 19.57
C GLN A 169 1.43 -6.56 18.28
N ARG A 170 1.37 -7.83 17.85
CA ARG A 170 1.91 -8.26 16.55
C ARG A 170 1.27 -7.49 15.39
N ALA A 171 -0.05 -7.33 15.38
CA ALA A 171 -0.75 -6.59 14.33
C ALA A 171 -0.29 -5.11 14.27
N VAL A 172 -0.11 -4.46 15.42
CA VAL A 172 0.44 -3.09 15.51
C VAL A 172 1.85 -3.03 14.95
N GLU A 173 2.71 -4.01 15.27
CA GLU A 173 4.08 -4.08 14.74
C GLU A 173 4.08 -4.16 13.21
N VAL A 174 3.28 -5.06 12.62
CA VAL A 174 3.12 -5.16 11.17
C VAL A 174 2.70 -3.80 10.58
N MET A 175 1.69 -3.14 11.15
CA MET A 175 1.21 -1.84 10.66
C MET A 175 2.19 -0.69 10.91
N CYS A 176 3.15 -0.83 11.82
CA CYS A 176 4.26 0.11 11.97
C CYS A 176 5.38 -0.15 10.95
N PHE A 177 5.59 -1.41 10.52
CA PHE A 177 6.63 -1.76 9.56
C PHE A 177 6.26 -1.40 8.12
N VAL A 178 5.00 -1.52 7.71
CA VAL A 178 4.60 -1.22 6.33
C VAL A 178 4.88 0.24 5.94
N PRO A 179 4.49 1.27 6.72
CA PRO A 179 4.84 2.67 6.44
C PRO A 179 6.35 2.92 6.42
N LYS A 180 7.11 2.26 7.31
CA LYS A 180 8.59 2.34 7.30
C LYS A 180 9.16 1.81 5.99
N ARG A 181 8.73 0.64 5.54
CA ARG A 181 9.12 0.08 4.22
C ARG A 181 8.75 1.01 3.07
N CYS A 182 7.60 1.67 3.13
CA CYS A 182 7.22 2.69 2.15
C CYS A 182 8.23 3.84 2.14
N ASN A 183 8.58 4.39 3.31
CA ASN A 183 9.55 5.47 3.45
C ASN A 183 10.96 5.07 2.97
N ASP A 184 11.43 3.89 3.37
CA ASP A 184 12.78 3.41 3.03
C ASP A 184 12.91 3.22 1.52
N MET A 185 11.91 2.61 0.88
CA MET A 185 11.92 2.40 -0.56
C MET A 185 11.70 3.69 -1.37
N MET A 186 10.95 4.66 -0.84
CA MET A 186 10.88 6.01 -1.43
C MET A 186 12.26 6.69 -1.44
N ASN A 187 13.07 6.48 -0.40
CA ASN A 187 14.44 7.01 -0.32
C ASN A 187 15.41 6.24 -1.24
N VAL A 188 15.25 4.92 -1.38
CA VAL A 188 16.03 4.12 -2.36
C VAL A 188 15.74 4.53 -3.80
N GLY A 189 14.48 4.85 -4.13
CA GLY A 189 14.12 5.38 -5.45
C GLY A 189 14.80 6.72 -5.78
N ARG A 190 15.15 7.53 -4.75
CA ARG A 190 15.93 8.77 -4.90
C ARG A 190 17.43 8.56 -5.07
N LEU A 191 17.94 7.36 -4.76
CA LEU A 191 19.34 6.97 -4.93
C LEU A 191 19.66 6.45 -6.34
N GLN A 192 18.73 6.53 -7.30
CA GLN A 192 18.97 6.11 -8.69
C GLN A 192 19.86 7.11 -9.44
N GLY A 193 21.14 7.11 -9.07
CA GLY A 193 22.32 7.30 -9.90
C GLY A 193 23.26 6.08 -9.87
N PHE A 194 22.82 4.94 -9.31
CA PHE A 194 23.55 3.68 -9.36
C PHE A 194 22.81 2.65 -10.22
N GLU A 195 23.28 2.49 -11.46
CA GLU A 195 22.99 1.32 -12.29
C GLU A 195 23.54 0.08 -11.57
N LEU A 196 22.66 -0.75 -11.03
CA LEU A 196 23.01 -2.12 -10.70
C LEU A 196 23.13 -2.87 -12.04
N VAL A 197 24.37 -2.98 -12.51
CA VAL A 197 24.76 -3.88 -13.59
C VAL A 197 24.31 -5.30 -13.22
N ALA A 198 23.18 -5.72 -13.78
CA ALA A 198 22.70 -7.08 -13.72
C ALA A 198 23.49 -7.95 -14.71
N SER A 199 24.73 -8.27 -14.36
CA SER A 199 25.54 -9.36 -14.92
C SER A 199 26.65 -9.60 -13.89
N VAL A 200 26.74 -10.71 -13.16
CA VAL A 200 26.94 -12.07 -13.64
C VAL A 200 26.60 -13.00 -12.46
N SER A 201 25.66 -13.93 -12.66
CA SER A 201 25.58 -15.20 -11.91
C SER A 201 24.59 -16.13 -12.62
N LYS A 202 24.94 -16.49 -13.86
CA LYS A 202 24.65 -17.80 -14.42
C LYS A 202 25.98 -18.36 -14.88
N ASP A 203 26.17 -19.66 -14.65
CA ASP A 203 27.35 -20.47 -14.97
C ASP A 203 28.40 -20.64 -13.86
N ILE A 204 27.99 -21.27 -12.76
CA ILE A 204 28.87 -22.23 -12.06
C ILE A 204 28.08 -23.52 -11.82
N SER A 205 27.94 -24.33 -12.86
CA SER A 205 27.87 -25.79 -12.75
C SER A 205 27.85 -26.37 -14.17
N VAL A 206 29.01 -26.76 -14.70
CA VAL A 206 29.25 -27.97 -15.53
C VAL A 206 30.76 -28.02 -15.84
N ASN A 207 31.37 -29.19 -15.57
CA ASN A 207 32.68 -29.67 -16.02
C ASN A 207 33.96 -28.97 -15.54
N GLN A 208 34.68 -29.64 -14.63
CA GLN A 208 35.95 -30.30 -14.96
C GLN A 208 36.39 -31.21 -13.80
N HIS A 209 36.01 -32.48 -13.88
CA HIS A 209 36.64 -33.61 -13.20
C HIS A 209 36.64 -34.79 -14.17
N SER A 210 37.53 -34.75 -15.15
CA SER A 210 38.19 -35.91 -15.72
C SER A 210 39.29 -35.45 -16.67
N ASP A 211 40.39 -36.18 -16.66
CA ASP A 211 41.50 -36.19 -17.63
C ASP A 211 42.46 -35.00 -17.47
N THR A 212 43.72 -35.16 -17.03
CA THR A 212 44.67 -36.14 -17.57
C THR A 212 45.90 -36.20 -16.67
N VAL A 213 46.14 -37.38 -16.11
CA VAL A 213 47.47 -37.89 -15.76
C VAL A 213 48.27 -38.01 -17.06
N ARG A 214 49.26 -37.12 -17.28
CA ARG A 214 50.40 -37.15 -18.24
C ARG A 214 50.85 -35.68 -18.37
N LEU A 215 52.06 -35.23 -18.05
CA LEU A 215 53.39 -35.81 -18.23
C LEU A 215 54.36 -35.24 -17.18
N LEU A 216 55.15 -36.15 -16.60
CA LEU A 216 56.52 -35.90 -16.16
C LEU A 216 57.40 -35.48 -17.36
N THR A 217 58.58 -34.91 -17.10
CA THR A 217 59.64 -34.39 -18.01
C THR A 217 59.31 -33.01 -18.62
N LEU A 218 60.03 -31.90 -18.42
CA LEU A 218 61.46 -31.54 -18.20
C LEU A 218 61.44 -30.01 -17.88
N ARG A 219 62.17 -29.39 -16.93
CA ARG A 219 63.62 -29.14 -16.88
C ARG A 219 63.91 -28.15 -15.71
N GLN A 220 65.06 -28.35 -15.07
CA GLN A 220 65.77 -27.54 -14.05
C GLN A 220 65.27 -27.63 -12.61
#